data_AF-A0A8T4BWE1-F1
#
_entry.id   AF-A0A8T4BWE1-F1
#
_cell.length_a   1.000
_cell.length_b   1.000
_cell.length_c   1.000
_cell.angle_alpha   90.00
_cell.angle_beta   90.00
_cell.angle_gamma   90.00
#
_symmetry.space_group_name_H-M   'P 1'
#
loop_
_entity.id
_entity.type
_entity.pdbx_description
1 polymer ?
#
loop_
_entity_poly.entity_id
_entity_poly.type
_entity_poly.pdbx_seq_one_letter_code
_entity_poly.pdbx_strand_id
1 'polypeptide(L)'
;MESFFNKKISHFIVLISFLILILLLDFIFFYPKFGETPEYENLRYVGYKNITETETLFFNNLKPGDIVAYRPVSFLESYSYILEKEESGLKNIFVFFFYYNLFDKVLANSMGEDGYWHVYIYMGNKTLNSLDFSGSSTEIMDHNFFKTKYLKILRVNTKQEYKKEAIKQAEIHKNIQDISYSLKNGLIVVFARSTGIIPSFRIEEDKLVCSSYIALLYKDITFNPYKNFNYISPADIEDSKLTETILLKNERGIYIK
;
A
#
# COMPACT_ATOMS: atom_id res chain seq x y z
N MET A 1 -35.85 -30.47 5.45
CA MET A 1 -35.05 -29.36 6.04
C MET A 1 -33.56 -29.71 6.17
N GLU A 2 -33.19 -30.98 6.42
CA GLU A 2 -31.78 -31.42 6.52
C GLU A 2 -30.95 -31.27 5.23
N SER A 3 -31.55 -31.46 4.05
CA SER A 3 -30.87 -31.35 2.75
C SER A 3 -30.33 -29.94 2.43
N PHE A 4 -31.01 -28.89 2.90
CA PHE A 4 -30.60 -27.49 2.65
C PHE A 4 -29.48 -27.06 3.60
N PHE A 5 -29.50 -27.56 4.84
CA PHE A 5 -28.47 -27.31 5.84
C PHE A 5 -27.15 -27.99 5.47
N ASN A 6 -27.19 -29.25 5.03
CA ASN A 6 -26.01 -29.98 4.56
C ASN A 6 -25.38 -29.35 3.31
N LYS A 7 -26.19 -28.81 2.38
CA LYS A 7 -25.66 -28.08 1.22
C LYS A 7 -24.93 -26.80 1.62
N LYS A 8 -25.47 -26.01 2.55
CA LYS A 8 -24.82 -24.77 3.02
C LYS A 8 -23.53 -25.05 3.79
N ILE A 9 -23.54 -26.07 4.66
CA ILE A 9 -22.35 -26.50 5.40
C ILE A 9 -21.28 -27.04 4.45
N SER A 10 -21.67 -27.85 3.45
CA SER A 10 -20.73 -28.35 2.42
C SER A 10 -20.11 -27.21 1.61
N HIS A 11 -20.88 -26.22 1.18
CA HIS A 11 -20.33 -25.05 0.48
C HIS A 11 -19.38 -24.24 1.37
N PHE A 12 -19.73 -24.06 2.64
CA PHE A 12 -18.89 -23.37 3.61
C PHE A 12 -17.55 -24.10 3.85
N ILE A 13 -17.59 -25.43 3.99
CA ILE A 13 -16.40 -26.26 4.14
C ILE A 13 -15.54 -26.23 2.88
N VAL A 14 -16.14 -26.31 1.69
CA VAL A 14 -15.41 -26.19 0.41
C VAL A 14 -14.76 -24.81 0.29
N LEU A 15 -15.49 -23.74 0.64
CA LEU A 15 -14.96 -22.38 0.61
C LEU A 15 -13.77 -22.21 1.57
N ILE A 16 -13.88 -22.72 2.80
CA ILE A 16 -12.79 -22.69 3.79
C ILE A 16 -11.62 -23.55 3.34
N SER A 17 -11.88 -24.75 2.81
CA SER A 17 -10.81 -25.65 2.34
C SER A 17 -10.06 -25.04 1.15
N PHE A 18 -10.78 -24.34 0.26
CA PHE A 18 -10.18 -23.60 -0.84
C PHE A 18 -9.36 -22.40 -0.32
N LEU A 19 -9.86 -21.69 0.71
CA LEU A 19 -9.13 -20.60 1.36
C LEU A 19 -7.85 -21.10 2.04
N ILE A 20 -7.91 -22.23 2.75
CA ILE A 20 -6.77 -22.88 3.40
C ILE A 20 -5.77 -23.37 2.35
N LEU A 21 -6.26 -23.94 1.24
CA LEU A 21 -5.41 -24.37 0.14
C LEU A 21 -4.69 -23.18 -0.50
N ILE A 22 -5.36 -22.05 -0.73
CA ILE A 22 -4.72 -20.81 -1.20
C ILE A 22 -3.62 -20.39 -0.22
N LEU A 23 -3.92 -20.31 1.08
CA LEU A 23 -2.92 -19.95 2.10
C LEU A 23 -1.73 -20.92 2.12
N LEU A 24 -1.94 -22.22 1.93
CA LEU A 24 -0.89 -23.23 1.86
C LEU A 24 -0.04 -23.11 0.59
N LEU A 25 -0.68 -22.91 -0.56
CA LEU A 25 0.02 -22.68 -1.82
C LEU A 25 0.82 -21.37 -1.77
N ASP A 26 0.32 -20.36 -1.05
CA ASP A 26 1.05 -19.12 -0.82
C ASP A 26 2.36 -19.38 -0.04
N PHE A 27 2.33 -20.22 1.01
CA PHE A 27 3.56 -20.62 1.71
C PHE A 27 4.55 -21.42 0.86
N ILE A 28 4.06 -22.22 -0.09
CA ILE A 28 4.89 -23.12 -0.91
C ILE A 28 5.49 -22.39 -2.12
N PHE A 29 4.73 -21.53 -2.79
CA PHE A 29 5.16 -20.84 -4.01
C PHE A 29 5.78 -19.46 -3.77
N PHE A 30 5.53 -18.85 -2.60
CA PHE A 30 6.03 -17.53 -2.24
C PHE A 30 7.03 -17.67 -1.10
N TYR A 31 8.13 -18.36 -1.38
CA TYR A 31 9.29 -18.30 -0.49
C TYR A 31 9.87 -16.89 -0.56
N PRO A 32 10.09 -16.20 0.58
CA PRO A 32 10.69 -14.88 0.54
C PRO A 32 12.07 -15.00 -0.10
N LYS A 33 12.28 -14.30 -1.22
CA LYS A 33 13.65 -14.03 -1.66
C LYS A 33 14.19 -13.01 -0.68
N PHE A 34 14.94 -13.49 0.31
CA PHE A 34 15.75 -12.64 1.17
C PHE A 34 16.98 -12.20 0.37
N GLY A 35 16.81 -11.23 -0.52
CA GLY A 35 17.93 -10.42 -0.98
C GLY A 35 18.33 -9.43 0.10
N GLU A 36 19.60 -9.08 0.12
CA GLU A 36 20.11 -7.98 0.92
C GLU A 36 19.70 -6.68 0.23
N THR A 37 18.69 -5.97 0.74
CA THR A 37 18.31 -4.68 0.19
C THR A 37 19.48 -3.68 0.33
N PRO A 38 19.99 -3.07 -0.75
CA PRO A 38 21.04 -2.04 -0.69
C PRO A 38 20.56 -0.69 -0.12
N GLU A 39 19.37 -0.64 0.49
CA GLU A 39 18.57 0.58 0.73
C GLU A 39 19.22 1.64 1.62
N TYR A 40 20.27 1.30 2.37
CA TYR A 40 20.91 2.21 3.31
C TYR A 40 22.11 2.96 2.75
N GLU A 41 22.63 2.61 1.56
CA GLU A 41 23.92 3.13 1.09
C GLU A 41 23.97 4.67 1.00
N ASN A 42 22.81 5.32 0.86
CA ASN A 42 22.70 6.78 0.73
C ASN A 42 21.89 7.46 1.84
N LEU A 43 21.55 6.76 2.93
CA LEU A 43 20.77 7.33 4.03
C LEU A 43 21.58 7.37 5.33
N ARG A 44 21.57 8.53 6.00
CA ARG A 44 22.20 8.74 7.30
C ARG A 44 21.26 8.33 8.43
N TYR A 45 21.75 7.47 9.33
CA TYR A 45 21.05 7.12 10.57
C TYR A 45 21.00 8.32 11.54
N VAL A 46 19.82 8.64 12.04
CA VAL A 46 19.60 9.74 13.01
C VAL A 46 19.07 9.27 14.36
N GLY A 47 19.02 7.96 14.59
CA GLY A 47 18.60 7.37 15.85
C GLY A 47 17.09 7.16 15.97
N TYR A 48 16.69 6.77 17.17
CA TYR A 48 15.30 6.82 17.61
C TYR A 48 14.96 8.23 18.08
N LYS A 49 13.75 8.67 17.78
CA LYS A 49 13.20 9.96 18.18
C LYS A 49 11.88 9.74 18.89
N ASN A 50 11.52 10.64 19.80
CA ASN A 50 10.17 10.62 20.34
C ASN A 50 9.16 11.00 19.24
N ILE A 51 7.86 10.85 19.51
CA ILE A 51 6.83 11.04 18.49
C ILE A 51 6.80 12.48 17.94
N THR A 52 6.94 13.48 18.80
CA THR A 52 6.94 14.91 18.42
C THR A 52 8.15 15.29 17.57
N GLU A 53 9.33 14.77 17.93
CA GLU A 53 10.56 14.93 17.15
C GLU A 53 10.46 14.22 15.80
N THR A 54 9.83 13.04 15.77
CA THR A 54 9.58 12.29 14.54
C THR A 54 8.69 13.10 13.60
N GLU A 55 7.56 13.60 14.09
CA GLU A 55 6.66 14.46 13.31
C GLU A 55 7.38 15.67 12.73
N THR A 56 8.10 16.39 13.59
CA THR A 56 8.85 17.58 13.18
C THR A 56 9.85 17.23 12.09
N LEU A 57 10.59 16.13 12.25
CA LEU A 57 11.55 15.66 11.26
C LEU A 57 10.88 15.32 9.93
N PHE A 58 9.75 14.62 9.94
CA PHE A 58 9.02 14.27 8.72
C PHE A 58 8.47 15.51 8.02
N PHE A 59 7.80 16.41 8.74
CA PHE A 59 7.21 17.61 8.15
C PHE A 59 8.24 18.62 7.63
N ASN A 60 9.45 18.64 8.21
CA ASN A 60 10.54 19.46 7.70
C ASN A 60 11.13 18.93 6.37
N ASN A 61 10.91 17.64 6.05
CA ASN A 61 11.50 16.99 4.88
C ASN A 61 10.49 16.67 3.77
N LEU A 62 9.22 16.50 4.13
CA LEU A 62 8.12 16.25 3.21
C LEU A 62 7.83 17.47 2.33
N LYS A 63 7.67 17.21 1.03
CA LYS A 63 7.21 18.21 0.05
C LYS A 63 5.94 17.72 -0.63
N PRO A 64 4.98 18.61 -0.94
CA PRO A 64 3.80 18.22 -1.70
C PRO A 64 4.17 17.48 -3.00
N GLY A 65 3.54 16.33 -3.23
CA GLY A 65 3.82 15.42 -4.32
C GLY A 65 4.95 14.41 -4.03
N ASP A 66 5.45 14.34 -2.80
CA ASP A 66 6.19 13.16 -2.34
C ASP A 66 5.19 12.01 -2.08
N ILE A 67 5.64 10.78 -2.31
CA ILE A 67 4.86 9.56 -2.05
C ILE A 67 5.22 9.06 -0.65
N VAL A 68 4.21 8.73 0.14
CA VAL A 68 4.34 8.18 1.49
C VAL A 68 3.94 6.71 1.44
N ALA A 69 4.90 5.81 1.45
CA ALA A 69 4.66 4.40 1.63
C ALA A 69 4.62 4.09 3.14
N TYR A 70 3.68 3.24 3.56
CA TYR A 70 3.67 2.76 4.93
C TYR A 70 3.54 1.25 5.02
N ARG A 71 3.93 0.72 6.17
CA ARG A 71 3.56 -0.62 6.66
C ARG A 71 3.21 -0.48 8.13
N PRO A 72 2.35 -1.33 8.68
CA PRO A 72 1.99 -1.22 10.08
C PRO A 72 3.14 -1.70 10.95
N VAL A 73 3.20 -1.20 12.18
CA VAL A 73 4.14 -1.73 13.18
C VAL A 73 3.70 -3.12 13.65
N SER A 74 2.39 -3.34 13.78
CA SER A 74 1.84 -4.66 14.12
C SER A 74 0.38 -4.83 13.68
N PHE A 75 -0.07 -6.09 13.67
CA PHE A 75 -1.48 -6.45 13.50
C PHE A 75 -2.38 -5.70 14.49
N LEU A 76 -2.03 -5.70 15.78
CA LEU A 76 -2.85 -5.11 16.83
C LEU A 76 -2.97 -3.59 16.65
N GLU A 77 -1.87 -2.90 16.35
CA GLU A 77 -1.89 -1.45 16.13
C GLU A 77 -2.71 -1.08 14.88
N SER A 78 -2.61 -1.88 13.82
CA SER A 78 -3.45 -1.71 12.63
C SER A 78 -4.93 -1.89 12.92
N TYR A 79 -5.25 -2.91 13.71
CA TYR A 79 -6.63 -3.20 14.07
C TYR A 79 -7.22 -2.08 14.93
N SER A 80 -6.46 -1.63 15.94
CA SER A 80 -6.83 -0.48 16.78
C SER A 80 -7.05 0.78 15.93
N TYR A 81 -6.17 1.06 14.97
CA TYR A 81 -6.32 2.19 14.06
C TYR A 81 -7.59 2.10 13.19
N ILE A 82 -7.94 0.90 12.72
CA ILE A 82 -9.18 0.68 11.94
C ILE A 82 -10.44 0.80 12.80
N LEU A 83 -10.39 0.38 14.06
CA LEU A 83 -11.51 0.53 14.99
C LEU A 83 -11.86 2.00 15.22
N GLU A 84 -10.87 2.89 15.17
CA GLU A 84 -11.04 4.34 15.25
C GLU A 84 -11.71 4.94 13.98
N LYS A 85 -11.73 4.23 12.85
CA LYS A 85 -12.45 4.66 11.64
C LYS A 85 -13.92 4.25 11.73
N GLU A 86 -14.83 5.22 11.80
CA GLU A 86 -16.27 5.01 12.04
C GLU A 86 -16.96 4.13 10.98
N GLU A 87 -16.50 4.15 9.72
CA GLU A 87 -17.10 3.42 8.59
C GLU A 87 -16.11 2.41 7.99
N SER A 88 -15.85 1.31 8.70
CA SER A 88 -15.04 0.21 8.16
C SER A 88 -15.72 -1.14 8.33
N GLY A 89 -15.93 -1.84 7.21
CA GLY A 89 -16.36 -3.26 7.21
C GLY A 89 -15.33 -4.20 7.85
N LEU A 90 -14.15 -3.70 8.22
CA LEU A 90 -13.06 -4.43 8.85
C LEU A 90 -13.06 -4.32 10.40
N LYS A 91 -14.10 -3.75 11.02
CA LYS A 91 -14.22 -3.68 12.49
C LYS A 91 -14.37 -5.05 13.17
N ASN A 92 -14.60 -6.13 12.43
CA ASN A 92 -14.61 -7.48 12.99
C ASN A 92 -13.19 -8.04 13.03
N ILE A 93 -12.67 -8.38 14.21
CA ILE A 93 -11.29 -8.83 14.40
C ILE A 93 -10.92 -10.07 13.59
N PHE A 94 -11.85 -10.99 13.36
CA PHE A 94 -11.59 -12.19 12.55
C PHE A 94 -11.53 -11.86 11.07
N VAL A 95 -12.48 -11.05 10.57
CA VAL A 95 -12.44 -10.53 9.20
C VAL A 95 -11.16 -9.74 8.98
N PHE A 96 -10.80 -8.89 9.94
CA PHE A 96 -9.55 -8.14 9.90
C PHE A 96 -8.33 -9.05 9.97
N PHE A 97 -8.35 -10.12 10.77
CA PHE A 97 -7.26 -11.09 10.82
C PHE A 97 -7.03 -11.78 9.48
N PHE A 98 -8.10 -12.27 8.83
CA PHE A 98 -7.99 -12.87 7.51
C PHE A 98 -7.57 -11.85 6.46
N TYR A 99 -8.17 -10.66 6.49
CA TYR A 99 -7.85 -9.57 5.60
C TYR A 99 -6.38 -9.16 5.74
N TYR A 100 -5.94 -8.87 6.97
CA TYR A 100 -4.58 -8.51 7.32
C TYR A 100 -3.60 -9.62 6.95
N ASN A 101 -3.82 -10.88 7.30
CA ASN A 101 -2.85 -11.92 6.97
C ASN A 101 -2.83 -12.25 5.47
N LEU A 102 -3.97 -12.19 4.77
CA LEU A 102 -4.01 -12.33 3.31
C LEU A 102 -3.29 -11.17 2.63
N PHE A 103 -3.47 -9.93 3.10
CA PHE A 103 -2.83 -8.76 2.51
C PHE A 103 -1.37 -8.59 2.92
N ASP A 104 -1.08 -8.61 4.22
CA ASP A 104 0.24 -8.39 4.80
C ASP A 104 1.20 -9.54 4.47
N LYS A 105 0.79 -10.80 4.62
CA LYS A 105 1.70 -11.94 4.38
C LYS A 105 1.74 -12.41 2.94
N VAL A 106 0.64 -12.34 2.19
CA VAL A 106 0.64 -12.77 0.79
C VAL A 106 1.00 -11.60 -0.12
N LEU A 107 0.37 -10.43 0.05
CA LEU A 107 0.66 -9.30 -0.85
C LEU A 107 1.96 -8.58 -0.50
N ALA A 108 2.27 -8.27 0.76
CA ALA A 108 3.51 -7.54 1.06
C ALA A 108 4.76 -8.38 0.75
N ASN A 109 4.79 -9.67 1.13
CA ASN A 109 5.92 -10.56 0.83
C ASN A 109 6.06 -10.90 -0.66
N SER A 110 4.96 -10.89 -1.42
CA SER A 110 5.03 -11.09 -2.88
C SER A 110 5.44 -9.82 -3.63
N MET A 111 5.21 -8.65 -3.05
CA MET A 111 5.45 -7.36 -3.73
C MET A 111 6.91 -6.92 -3.64
N GLY A 112 7.67 -7.26 -2.59
CA GLY A 112 9.11 -6.97 -2.47
C GLY A 112 9.64 -7.10 -1.04
N GLU A 113 10.95 -6.90 -0.88
CA GLU A 113 11.69 -7.15 0.39
C GLU A 113 11.31 -6.21 1.54
N ASP A 114 10.77 -5.02 1.26
CA ASP A 114 10.57 -3.98 2.29
C ASP A 114 9.17 -3.95 2.91
N GLY A 115 8.22 -4.73 2.37
CA GLY A 115 6.93 -4.99 3.02
C GLY A 115 5.99 -3.78 3.16
N TYR A 116 6.12 -2.75 2.30
CA TYR A 116 5.19 -1.61 2.27
C TYR A 116 3.87 -1.97 1.58
N TRP A 117 2.76 -1.94 2.32
CA TRP A 117 1.45 -2.45 1.88
C TRP A 117 0.55 -1.42 1.18
N HIS A 118 0.89 -0.14 1.30
CA HIS A 118 0.00 0.95 0.91
C HIS A 118 0.79 2.24 0.76
N VAL A 119 0.36 3.05 -0.19
CA VAL A 119 1.03 4.28 -0.58
C VAL A 119 0.03 5.42 -0.64
N TYR A 120 0.49 6.62 -0.31
CA TYR A 120 -0.25 7.86 -0.44
C TYR A 120 0.55 8.87 -1.25
N ILE A 121 -0.12 9.86 -1.83
CA ILE A 121 0.51 11.12 -2.25
C ILE A 121 0.36 12.14 -1.11
N TYR A 122 1.44 12.86 -0.78
CA TYR A 122 1.39 13.96 0.17
C TYR A 122 0.87 15.23 -0.49
N MET A 123 -0.25 15.74 0.01
CA MET A 123 -0.97 16.89 -0.54
C MET A 123 -0.46 18.22 0.04
N GLY A 124 0.33 18.17 1.10
CA GLY A 124 0.67 19.34 1.92
C GLY A 124 -0.22 19.45 3.16
N ASN A 125 0.16 20.33 4.08
CA ASN A 125 -0.58 20.61 5.32
C ASN A 125 -0.94 19.35 6.13
N LYS A 126 -0.02 18.39 6.24
CA LYS A 126 -0.21 17.09 6.93
C LYS A 126 -1.24 16.16 6.28
N THR A 127 -1.75 16.50 5.09
CA THR A 127 -2.79 15.72 4.40
C THR A 127 -2.18 14.76 3.40
N LEU A 128 -2.65 13.52 3.43
CA LEU A 128 -2.37 12.46 2.48
C LEU A 128 -3.62 12.17 1.66
N ASN A 129 -3.45 11.74 0.42
CA ASN A 129 -4.52 11.17 -0.40
C ASN A 129 -4.09 9.79 -0.92
N SER A 130 -5.03 8.85 -0.93
CA SER A 130 -4.85 7.52 -1.51
C SER A 130 -6.21 6.94 -1.93
N LEU A 131 -6.17 5.74 -2.49
CA LEU A 131 -7.31 4.90 -2.78
C LEU A 131 -7.42 3.79 -1.72
N ASP A 132 -8.52 3.77 -0.98
CA ASP A 132 -8.90 2.72 -0.04
C ASP A 132 -10.25 2.07 -0.43
N PHE A 133 -10.76 1.14 0.38
CA PHE A 133 -12.03 0.43 0.08
C PHE A 133 -13.24 1.33 -0.12
N SER A 134 -13.23 2.53 0.45
CA SER A 134 -14.30 3.50 0.32
C SER A 134 -14.17 4.39 -0.92
N GLY A 135 -13.05 4.30 -1.64
CA GLY A 135 -12.74 5.13 -2.80
C GLY A 135 -11.53 6.03 -2.54
N SER A 136 -11.45 7.14 -3.28
CA SER A 136 -10.37 8.12 -3.07
C SER A 136 -10.63 8.86 -1.75
N SER A 137 -9.70 8.72 -0.81
CA SER A 137 -9.86 9.23 0.55
C SER A 137 -8.64 10.07 0.96
N THR A 138 -8.84 10.86 2.01
CA THR A 138 -7.77 11.64 2.62
C THR A 138 -7.53 11.20 4.05
N GLU A 139 -6.26 11.24 4.45
CA GLU A 139 -5.83 10.90 5.79
C GLU A 139 -4.92 11.99 6.34
N ILE A 140 -5.02 12.28 7.64
CA ILE A 140 -4.18 13.27 8.31
C ILE A 140 -3.02 12.53 8.98
N MET A 141 -1.80 13.03 8.80
CA MET A 141 -0.61 12.53 9.49
C MET A 141 -0.54 13.09 10.92
N ASP A 142 -1.35 12.53 11.82
CA ASP A 142 -1.36 12.91 13.25
C ASP A 142 -0.44 12.03 14.11
N HIS A 143 -0.45 12.25 15.43
CA HIS A 143 0.31 11.45 16.40
C HIS A 143 0.08 9.93 16.23
N ASN A 144 -1.17 9.51 15.97
CA ASN A 144 -1.51 8.09 15.82
C ASN A 144 -0.96 7.52 14.51
N PHE A 145 -0.98 8.31 13.43
CA PHE A 145 -0.37 7.93 12.15
C PHE A 145 1.11 7.58 12.32
N PHE A 146 1.89 8.43 12.99
CA PHE A 146 3.33 8.19 13.17
C PHE A 146 3.61 7.08 14.18
N LYS A 147 2.76 6.89 15.19
CA LYS A 147 2.93 5.85 16.20
C LYS A 147 2.76 4.45 15.61
N THR A 148 1.75 4.28 14.75
CA THR A 148 1.27 2.96 14.32
C THR A 148 1.93 2.43 13.04
N LYS A 149 2.80 3.22 12.41
CA LYS A 149 3.31 2.96 11.06
C LYS A 149 4.82 3.05 10.96
N TYR A 150 5.42 2.11 10.25
CA TYR A 150 6.70 2.32 9.59
C TYR A 150 6.45 3.04 8.27
N LEU A 151 7.34 3.96 7.92
CA LEU A 151 7.11 4.92 6.85
C LEU A 151 8.34 5.01 5.96
N LYS A 152 8.13 5.11 4.66
CA LYS A 152 9.16 5.45 3.68
C LYS A 152 8.63 6.61 2.84
N ILE A 153 9.43 7.67 2.75
CA ILE A 153 9.12 8.86 1.96
C ILE A 153 9.93 8.80 0.68
N LEU A 154 9.21 8.73 -0.43
CA LEU A 154 9.73 8.62 -1.79
C LEU A 154 9.48 9.93 -2.52
N ARG A 155 10.55 10.59 -2.97
CA ARG A 155 10.45 11.78 -3.80
C ARG A 155 10.47 11.38 -5.25
N VAL A 156 9.41 11.72 -5.98
CA VAL A 156 9.35 11.48 -7.43
C VAL A 156 10.36 12.38 -8.14
N ASN A 157 11.21 11.78 -8.97
CA ASN A 157 12.19 12.46 -9.82
C ASN A 157 11.49 13.06 -11.05
N THR A 158 10.76 14.15 -10.82
CA THR A 158 9.98 14.84 -11.85
C THR A 158 9.90 16.34 -11.55
N LYS A 159 9.44 17.13 -12.52
CA LYS A 159 9.32 18.59 -12.39
C LYS A 159 8.28 18.99 -11.34
N GLN A 160 8.40 20.19 -10.78
CA GLN A 160 7.46 20.66 -9.76
C GLN A 160 6.03 20.87 -10.31
N GLU A 161 5.89 21.29 -11.57
CA GLU A 161 4.59 21.46 -12.25
C GLU A 161 3.78 20.16 -12.30
N TYR A 162 4.48 19.05 -12.53
CA TYR A 162 3.95 17.71 -12.58
C TYR A 162 3.50 17.17 -11.23
N LYS A 163 4.26 17.47 -10.16
CA LYS A 163 3.82 17.17 -8.79
C LYS A 163 2.55 17.94 -8.42
N LYS A 164 2.42 19.20 -8.85
CA LYS A 164 1.21 20.01 -8.62
C LYS A 164 0.01 19.45 -9.37
N GLU A 165 0.19 19.00 -10.62
CA GLU A 165 -0.91 18.41 -11.39
C GLU A 165 -1.36 17.07 -10.78
N ALA A 166 -0.43 16.21 -10.33
CA ALA A 166 -0.79 14.95 -9.65
C ALA A 166 -1.64 15.19 -8.39
N ILE A 167 -1.30 16.19 -7.58
CA ILE A 167 -2.11 16.63 -6.43
C ILE A 167 -3.50 17.09 -6.90
N LYS A 168 -3.57 17.94 -7.92
CA LYS A 168 -4.85 18.42 -8.46
C LYS A 168 -5.73 17.27 -8.96
N GLN A 169 -5.16 16.28 -9.64
CA GLN A 169 -5.89 15.08 -10.07
C GLN A 169 -6.40 14.28 -8.86
N ALA A 170 -5.60 14.16 -7.79
CA ALA A 170 -6.04 13.47 -6.58
C ALA A 170 -7.25 14.15 -5.93
N GLU A 171 -7.30 15.48 -5.93
CA GLU A 171 -8.46 16.26 -5.46
C GLU A 171 -9.68 16.06 -6.35
N ILE A 172 -9.51 16.02 -7.67
CA ILE A 172 -10.60 15.77 -8.62
C ILE A 172 -11.22 14.39 -8.37
N HIS A 173 -10.39 13.35 -8.33
CA HIS A 173 -10.87 11.97 -8.09
C HIS A 173 -11.52 11.79 -6.72
N LYS A 174 -11.02 12.49 -5.69
CA LYS A 174 -11.68 12.54 -4.38
C LYS A 174 -13.07 13.18 -4.46
N ASN A 175 -13.24 14.26 -5.21
CA ASN A 175 -14.51 14.98 -5.25
C ASN A 175 -15.56 14.25 -6.11
N ILE A 176 -15.14 13.58 -7.18
CA ILE A 176 -16.04 12.91 -8.13
C ILE A 176 -16.27 11.44 -7.73
N GLN A 177 -15.32 10.81 -7.01
CA GLN A 177 -15.36 9.38 -6.65
C GLN A 177 -15.52 8.47 -7.87
N ASP A 178 -14.81 8.78 -8.95
CA ASP A 178 -14.82 8.06 -10.22
C ASP A 178 -13.87 6.84 -10.24
N ILE A 179 -13.02 6.69 -9.22
CA ILE A 179 -12.09 5.56 -9.06
C ILE A 179 -12.45 4.78 -7.80
N SER A 180 -12.56 3.47 -7.94
CA SER A 180 -12.90 2.55 -6.86
C SER A 180 -11.79 1.54 -6.58
N TYR A 181 -11.71 1.07 -5.35
CA TYR A 181 -10.74 0.04 -4.97
C TYR A 181 -11.14 -1.35 -5.48
N SER A 182 -10.18 -2.11 -5.98
CA SER A 182 -10.40 -3.46 -6.50
C SER A 182 -9.50 -4.50 -5.87
N LEU A 183 -10.11 -5.30 -4.97
CA LEU A 183 -9.50 -6.50 -4.40
C LEU A 183 -9.02 -7.46 -5.49
N LYS A 184 -9.85 -7.66 -6.53
CA LYS A 184 -9.53 -8.50 -7.69
C LYS A 184 -8.24 -8.05 -8.36
N ASN A 185 -8.10 -6.74 -8.61
CA ASN A 185 -6.91 -6.22 -9.28
C ASN A 185 -5.68 -6.28 -8.36
N GLY A 186 -5.84 -6.14 -7.05
CA GLY A 186 -4.78 -6.40 -6.08
C GLY A 186 -4.25 -7.84 -6.13
N LEU A 187 -5.13 -8.84 -6.17
CA LEU A 187 -4.74 -10.24 -6.32
C LEU A 187 -4.01 -10.50 -7.65
N ILE A 188 -4.46 -9.85 -8.73
CA ILE A 188 -3.82 -9.95 -10.04
C ILE A 188 -2.40 -9.36 -10.02
N VAL A 189 -2.20 -8.19 -9.42
CA VAL A 189 -0.88 -7.56 -9.26
C VAL A 189 0.08 -8.49 -8.54
N VAL A 190 -0.39 -9.13 -7.47
CA VAL A 190 0.43 -10.06 -6.68
C VAL A 190 0.78 -11.32 -7.43
N PHE A 191 -0.19 -11.92 -8.09
CA PHE A 191 0.07 -13.07 -8.95
C PHE A 191 1.12 -12.73 -10.01
N ALA A 192 0.98 -11.59 -10.70
CA ALA A 192 1.89 -11.16 -11.74
C ALA A 192 3.31 -10.91 -11.22
N ARG A 193 3.43 -10.24 -10.07
CA ARG A 193 4.73 -9.94 -9.45
C ARG A 193 5.47 -11.19 -9.01
N SER A 194 4.75 -12.19 -8.52
CA SER A 194 5.34 -13.40 -7.91
C SER A 194 5.73 -14.46 -8.94
N THR A 195 4.91 -14.60 -9.97
CA THR A 195 5.14 -15.58 -11.03
C THR A 195 5.97 -15.02 -12.18
N GLY A 196 6.06 -13.69 -12.30
CA GLY A 196 6.57 -13.00 -13.48
C GLY A 196 5.66 -13.11 -14.71
N ILE A 197 4.49 -13.75 -14.56
CA ILE A 197 3.52 -13.94 -15.65
C ILE A 197 2.52 -12.79 -15.60
N ILE A 198 2.53 -11.94 -16.63
CA ILE A 198 1.50 -10.91 -16.78
C ILE A 198 0.25 -11.59 -17.37
N PRO A 199 -0.84 -11.74 -16.60
CA PRO A 199 -2.02 -12.40 -17.13
C PRO A 199 -2.67 -11.53 -18.21
N SER A 200 -3.33 -12.17 -19.19
CA SER A 200 -4.00 -11.49 -20.30
C SER A 200 -5.31 -10.79 -19.91
N PHE A 201 -5.65 -10.76 -18.61
CA PHE A 201 -6.87 -10.11 -18.14
C PHE A 201 -6.75 -8.60 -18.32
N ARG A 202 -7.83 -7.96 -18.77
CA ARG A 202 -7.93 -6.50 -18.72
C ARG A 202 -8.24 -6.10 -17.30
N ILE A 203 -7.41 -5.23 -16.75
CA ILE A 203 -7.70 -4.47 -15.54
C ILE A 203 -8.51 -3.26 -15.96
N GLU A 204 -9.66 -3.08 -15.32
CA GLU A 204 -10.52 -1.91 -15.50
C GLU A 204 -9.79 -0.66 -14.95
N GLU A 205 -9.69 0.40 -15.74
CA GLU A 205 -8.86 1.58 -15.41
C GLU A 205 -9.41 2.41 -14.25
N ASP A 206 -10.72 2.33 -14.00
CA ASP A 206 -11.43 2.97 -12.88
C ASP A 206 -11.45 2.09 -11.61
N LYS A 207 -10.87 0.88 -11.67
CA LYS A 207 -10.81 -0.07 -10.57
C LYS A 207 -9.36 -0.33 -10.22
N LEU A 208 -8.84 0.34 -9.22
CA LEU A 208 -7.40 0.34 -8.95
C LEU A 208 -7.08 -0.17 -7.54
N VAL A 209 -5.81 -0.44 -7.31
CA VAL A 209 -5.24 -0.50 -5.96
C VAL A 209 -4.49 0.80 -5.67
N CYS A 210 -4.17 1.08 -4.41
CA CYS A 210 -3.49 2.31 -4.00
C CYS A 210 -2.24 2.64 -4.85
N SER A 211 -1.38 1.68 -5.14
CA SER A 211 -0.17 1.88 -5.94
C SER A 211 -0.45 2.21 -7.40
N SER A 212 -1.40 1.50 -8.03
CA SER A 212 -1.87 1.86 -9.36
C SER A 212 -2.50 3.25 -9.36
N TYR A 213 -3.34 3.57 -8.38
CA TYR A 213 -3.92 4.91 -8.25
C TYR A 213 -2.84 6.01 -8.18
N ILE A 214 -1.81 5.85 -7.35
CA ILE A 214 -0.70 6.82 -7.30
C ILE A 214 -0.03 6.94 -8.67
N ALA A 215 0.25 5.83 -9.35
CA ALA A 215 0.81 5.90 -10.68
C ALA A 215 -0.13 6.56 -11.71
N LEU A 216 -1.47 6.51 -11.52
CA LEU A 216 -2.43 7.15 -12.42
C LEU A 216 -2.24 8.66 -12.38
N LEU A 217 -2.11 9.19 -11.17
CA LEU A 217 -1.90 10.61 -10.92
C LEU A 217 -0.63 11.14 -11.60
N TYR A 218 0.32 10.26 -11.90
CA TYR A 218 1.57 10.56 -12.61
C TYR A 218 1.66 9.93 -14.02
N LYS A 219 0.58 9.36 -14.57
CA LYS A 219 0.56 8.58 -15.82
C LYS A 219 1.06 9.39 -17.01
N ASP A 220 0.57 10.61 -17.14
CA ASP A 220 0.93 11.50 -18.26
C ASP A 220 2.29 12.20 -18.06
N ILE A 221 3.00 11.85 -17.00
CA ILE A 221 3.98 12.74 -16.37
C ILE A 221 5.33 12.06 -16.08
N THR A 222 5.36 10.79 -15.64
CA THR A 222 6.63 10.06 -15.42
C THR A 222 6.47 8.57 -15.14
N PHE A 223 5.31 8.13 -14.62
CA PHE A 223 5.14 6.72 -14.25
C PHE A 223 4.84 5.87 -15.49
N ASN A 224 5.92 5.34 -16.04
CA ASN A 224 5.94 4.10 -16.80
C ASN A 224 5.23 4.11 -18.16
N PRO A 225 5.80 4.77 -19.19
CA PRO A 225 5.29 4.65 -20.56
C PRO A 225 5.45 3.23 -21.15
N TYR A 226 6.15 2.30 -20.47
CA TYR A 226 6.53 0.99 -21.00
C TYR A 226 5.92 -0.23 -20.29
N LYS A 227 5.42 -0.11 -19.05
CA LYS A 227 4.60 -1.16 -18.42
C LYS A 227 3.13 -0.75 -18.51
N ASN A 228 2.26 -1.73 -18.77
CA ASN A 228 0.82 -1.54 -18.59
C ASN A 228 0.58 -1.03 -17.17
N PHE A 229 0.20 0.25 -17.07
CA PHE A 229 -0.17 1.00 -15.87
C PHE A 229 -1.03 0.18 -14.88
N ASN A 230 -1.79 -0.76 -15.43
CA ASN A 230 -2.62 -1.74 -14.78
C ASN A 230 -1.94 -2.60 -13.69
N TYR A 231 -0.62 -2.82 -13.73
CA TYR A 231 0.06 -3.79 -12.86
C TYR A 231 1.17 -3.18 -12.00
N ILE A 232 0.83 -2.20 -11.15
CA ILE A 232 1.81 -1.51 -10.31
C ILE A 232 1.61 -1.89 -8.86
N SER A 233 2.61 -2.53 -8.25
CA SER A 233 2.68 -2.76 -6.80
C SER A 233 3.34 -1.58 -6.08
N PRO A 234 3.19 -1.44 -4.75
CA PRO A 234 3.95 -0.47 -3.97
C PRO A 234 5.47 -0.55 -4.21
N ALA A 235 6.03 -1.75 -4.38
CA ALA A 235 7.45 -1.92 -4.66
C ALA A 235 7.87 -1.44 -6.06
N ASP A 236 6.96 -1.45 -7.05
CA ASP A 236 7.25 -0.89 -8.38
C ASP A 236 7.39 0.65 -8.34
N ILE A 237 6.89 1.31 -7.28
CA ILE A 237 7.05 2.75 -7.07
C ILE A 237 8.48 3.08 -6.60
N GLU A 238 9.14 2.14 -5.93
CA GLU A 238 10.52 2.26 -5.41
C GLU A 238 11.59 2.04 -6.49
N ASP A 239 11.26 2.27 -7.77
CA ASP A 239 12.25 2.27 -8.84
C ASP A 239 13.16 3.51 -8.72
N SER A 240 14.45 3.28 -8.44
CA SER A 240 15.48 4.34 -8.35
C SER A 240 15.57 5.30 -9.54
N LYS A 241 15.03 4.92 -10.72
CA LYS A 241 14.92 5.82 -11.87
C LYS A 241 13.77 6.81 -11.75
N LEU A 242 12.73 6.45 -11.01
CA LEU A 242 11.47 7.20 -10.88
C LEU A 242 11.38 7.92 -9.54
N THR A 243 11.87 7.32 -8.46
CA THR A 243 11.78 7.85 -7.11
C THR A 243 13.10 7.74 -6.37
N GLU A 244 13.24 8.57 -5.35
CA GLU A 244 14.37 8.59 -4.44
C GLU A 244 13.87 8.54 -3.00
N THR A 245 14.40 7.63 -2.19
CA THR A 245 14.11 7.60 -0.76
C THR A 245 14.77 8.79 -0.07
N ILE A 246 13.94 9.64 0.55
CA ILE A 246 14.40 10.83 1.30
C ILE A 246 14.44 10.56 2.80
N LEU A 247 13.50 9.75 3.28
CA LEU A 247 13.34 9.49 4.71
C LEU A 247 12.73 8.11 4.91
N LEU A 248 13.28 7.36 5.85
CA LEU A 248 12.81 6.03 6.25
C LEU A 248 12.67 5.95 7.77
N LYS A 249 11.52 5.48 8.26
CA LYS A 249 11.27 5.09 9.65
C LYS A 249 10.93 3.60 9.69
N ASN A 250 11.77 2.81 10.33
CA ASN A 250 11.56 1.38 10.52
C ASN A 250 11.85 0.95 11.99
N GLU A 251 11.89 -0.35 12.24
CA GLU A 251 12.18 -0.94 13.56
C GLU A 251 13.57 -0.58 14.12
N ARG A 252 14.53 -0.23 13.26
CA ARG A 252 15.91 0.12 13.63
C ARG A 252 16.09 1.60 13.92
N GLY A 253 15.10 2.42 13.59
CA GLY A 253 15.07 3.86 13.86
C GLY A 253 14.75 4.66 12.61
N ILE A 254 15.27 5.90 12.56
CA ILE A 254 15.03 6.83 11.46
C ILE A 254 16.31 7.06 10.67
N TYR A 255 16.14 7.11 9.35
CA TYR A 255 17.18 7.38 8.37
C TYR A 255 16.73 8.53 7.47
N ILE A 256 17.66 9.40 7.10
CA ILE A 256 17.40 10.58 6.28
C ILE A 256 18.51 10.75 5.26
N LYS A 257 18.16 11.22 4.07
CA LYS A 257 19.15 11.62 3.07
C LYS A 257 19.84 12.93 3.43
#